data_AF-C5EDL6-F1
#
_entry.id   AF-C5EDL6-F1
#
_cell.length_a   1.000
_cell.length_b   1.000
_cell.length_c   1.000
_cell.angle_alpha   90.00
_cell.angle_beta   90.00
_cell.angle_gamma   90.00
#
_symmetry.space_group_name_H-M   'P 1'
#
loop_
_entity.id
_entity.type
_entity.pdbx_description
1 polymer ?
#
loop_
_entity_poly.entity_id
_entity_poly.type
_entity_poly.pdbx_seq_one_letter_code
_entity_poly.pdbx_strand_id
1 'polypeptide(L)'
;MTSGNPHRNRRNGDIIRTMILHLHLVRHGQTYFNRYNRLQGWSNSPLTESGVADAVKAGERLKGLTFAAAYCSDTTRAQQTAEK
;
A
#
# COMPACT_ATOMS: atom_id res chain seq x y z
N MET A 1 6.60 63.76 9.20
CA MET A 1 6.00 62.52 8.63
C MET A 1 7.12 61.53 8.38
N THR A 2 7.56 60.80 9.40
CA THR A 2 8.57 59.74 9.25
C THR A 2 8.13 58.55 10.10
N SER A 3 7.65 57.55 9.37
CA SER A 3 7.54 56.11 9.63
C SER A 3 7.60 55.63 11.09
N GLY A 4 6.48 55.04 11.53
CA GLY A 4 6.31 54.38 12.82
C GLY A 4 7.25 53.19 13.08
N ASN A 5 7.41 52.95 14.39
CA ASN A 5 8.18 51.91 15.05
C ASN A 5 7.44 50.53 14.97
N PRO A 6 7.92 49.51 15.71
CA PRO A 6 8.57 48.29 15.28
C PRO A 6 7.58 47.09 15.29
N HIS A 7 8.06 45.86 15.27
CA HIS A 7 7.24 44.64 15.44
C HIS A 7 6.39 44.24 14.22
N ARG A 8 7.09 43.84 13.15
CA ARG A 8 6.51 42.92 12.17
C ARG A 8 6.39 41.53 12.83
N ASN A 9 5.21 41.29 13.40
CA ASN A 9 4.74 40.04 13.98
C ASN A 9 5.00 38.88 13.00
N ARG A 10 6.05 38.10 13.26
CA ARG A 10 6.23 36.78 12.63
C ARG A 10 5.15 35.89 13.23
N ARG A 11 4.02 35.79 12.53
CA ARG A 11 2.94 34.86 12.86
C ARG A 11 3.54 33.46 12.96
N ASN A 12 3.60 32.93 14.17
CA ASN A 12 3.85 31.53 14.49
C ASN A 12 2.71 30.66 13.93
N GLY A 13 2.65 30.54 12.61
CA GLY A 13 1.56 29.91 11.88
C GLY A 13 2.00 28.83 10.91
N ASP A 14 3.25 28.39 10.96
CA ASP A 14 3.69 27.17 10.27
C ASP A 14 3.24 25.97 11.11
N ILE A 15 1.93 25.78 11.09
CA ILE A 15 1.24 24.57 11.50
C ILE A 15 2.02 23.38 10.93
N ILE A 16 2.62 22.57 11.79
CA ILE A 16 3.12 21.24 11.43
C ILE A 16 1.91 20.51 10.82
N ARG A 17 1.79 20.49 9.49
CA ARG A 17 0.81 19.66 8.82
C ARG A 17 1.24 18.23 9.11
N THR A 18 0.58 17.59 10.06
CA THR A 18 0.74 16.16 10.29
C THR A 18 0.49 15.44 8.98
N MET A 19 1.56 14.89 8.38
CA MET A 19 1.44 14.06 7.19
C MET A 19 0.96 12.69 7.64
N ILE A 20 -0.24 12.30 7.20
CA ILE A 20 -0.82 10.99 7.50
C ILE A 20 -0.45 10.05 6.36
N LEU A 21 0.21 8.93 6.70
CA LEU A 21 0.49 7.84 5.77
C LEU A 21 -0.55 6.74 5.94
N HIS A 22 -1.25 6.41 4.87
CA HIS A 22 -2.15 5.25 4.83
C HIS A 22 -1.45 4.05 4.19
N LEU A 23 -0.99 3.11 5.03
CA LEU A 23 -0.38 1.86 4.56
C LEU A 23 -1.44 0.77 4.39
N HIS A 24 -1.58 0.26 3.17
CA HIS A 24 -2.51 -0.82 2.86
C HIS A 24 -1.72 -2.12 2.67
N LEU A 25 -2.05 -3.16 3.46
CA LEU A 25 -1.37 -4.44 3.42
C LEU A 25 -2.28 -5.49 2.79
N VAL A 26 -1.83 -6.09 1.69
CA VAL A 26 -2.55 -7.15 0.98
C VAL A 26 -1.72 -8.42 1.02
N ARG A 27 -2.33 -9.51 1.48
CA ARG A 27 -1.72 -10.85 1.38
C ARG A 27 -1.94 -11.39 -0.02
N HIS A 28 -0.93 -12.08 -0.58
CA HIS A 28 -1.06 -12.77 -1.86
C HIS A 28 -2.25 -13.74 -1.89
N GLY A 29 -2.81 -13.99 -3.07
CA GLY A 29 -3.88 -14.96 -3.26
C GLY A 29 -3.49 -16.39 -2.89
N GLN A 30 -4.48 -17.27 -2.73
CA GLN A 30 -4.24 -18.70 -2.43
C GLN A 30 -3.29 -19.34 -3.45
N THR A 31 -2.26 -20.03 -2.97
CA THR A 31 -1.38 -20.87 -3.79
C THR A 31 -1.74 -22.35 -3.71
N TYR A 32 -1.18 -23.18 -4.59
CA TYR A 32 -1.33 -24.64 -4.48
C TYR A 32 -0.76 -25.18 -3.17
N PHE A 33 0.35 -24.64 -2.64
CA PHE A 33 0.85 -25.06 -1.34
C PHE A 33 -0.11 -24.69 -0.20
N ASN A 34 -0.75 -23.53 -0.25
CA ASN A 34 -1.79 -23.20 0.72
C ASN A 34 -2.98 -24.17 0.61
N ARG A 35 -3.43 -24.48 -0.62
CA ARG A 35 -4.53 -25.43 -0.87
C ARG A 35 -4.24 -26.82 -0.29
N TYR A 36 -2.99 -27.28 -0.39
CA TYR A 36 -2.58 -28.60 0.12
C TYR A 36 -1.99 -28.56 1.53
N ASN A 37 -2.16 -27.46 2.27
CA ASN A 37 -1.61 -27.27 3.62
C ASN A 37 -0.11 -27.60 3.73
N ARG A 38 0.67 -27.21 2.71
CA ARG A 38 2.12 -27.31 2.69
C ARG A 38 2.75 -26.02 3.18
N LEU A 39 3.83 -26.15 3.94
CA LEU A 39 4.64 -25.00 4.37
C LEU A 39 5.24 -24.30 3.15
N GLN A 40 5.10 -22.98 3.12
CA GLN A 40 5.56 -22.15 2.01
C GLN A 40 6.26 -20.90 2.56
N GLY A 41 7.56 -21.01 2.81
CA GLY A 41 8.44 -19.88 3.13
C GLY A 41 8.97 -19.22 1.85
N TRP A 42 10.27 -19.44 1.56
CA TRP A 42 10.89 -19.06 0.29
C TRP A 42 10.54 -19.98 -0.88
N SER A 43 10.10 -21.20 -0.60
CA SER A 43 9.53 -22.07 -1.63
C SER A 43 8.33 -21.40 -2.29
N ASN A 44 8.13 -21.70 -3.57
CA ASN A 44 7.11 -21.04 -4.36
C ASN A 44 6.20 -22.05 -5.06
N SER A 45 4.94 -21.68 -5.20
CA SER A 45 3.95 -22.42 -5.97
C SER A 45 2.98 -21.41 -6.56
N PRO A 46 2.44 -21.69 -7.76
CA PRO A 46 1.55 -20.76 -8.45
C PRO A 46 0.30 -20.44 -7.62
N LEU A 47 -0.33 -19.30 -7.93
CA LEU A 47 -1.69 -19.01 -7.50
C LEU A 47 -2.64 -20.08 -8.06
N THR A 48 -3.65 -20.45 -7.27
CA THR A 48 -4.79 -21.22 -7.78
C THR A 48 -5.75 -20.28 -8.51
N GLU A 49 -6.69 -20.82 -9.28
CA GLU A 49 -7.78 -20.02 -9.87
C GLU A 49 -8.54 -19.21 -8.80
N SER A 50 -8.78 -19.81 -7.62
CA SER A 50 -9.36 -19.10 -6.48
C SER A 50 -8.45 -17.97 -6.01
N GLY A 51 -7.14 -18.19 -5.94
CA GLY A 51 -6.18 -17.16 -5.54
C GLY A 51 -6.12 -15.99 -6.52
N VAL A 52 -6.25 -16.26 -7.82
CA VAL A 52 -6.38 -15.20 -8.83
C VAL A 52 -7.68 -14.43 -8.64
N ALA A 53 -8.79 -15.12 -8.39
CA ALA A 53 -10.08 -14.46 -8.10
C ALA A 53 -10.02 -13.62 -6.82
N ASP A 54 -9.30 -14.07 -5.79
CA ASP A 54 -9.08 -13.31 -4.56
C ASP A 54 -8.28 -12.03 -4.81
N ALA A 55 -7.24 -12.10 -5.65
CA ALA A 55 -6.44 -10.96 -6.07
C ALA A 55 -7.30 -9.90 -6.80
N VAL A 56 -8.09 -10.33 -7.79
CA VAL A 56 -9.02 -9.44 -8.52
C VAL A 56 -10.02 -8.78 -7.57
N LYS A 57 -10.61 -9.54 -6.62
CA LYS A 57 -11.52 -8.97 -5.62
C LYS A 57 -10.83 -7.94 -4.71
N ALA A 58 -9.56 -8.14 -4.38
CA ALA A 58 -8.79 -7.16 -3.64
C ALA A 58 -8.58 -5.88 -4.47
N GLY A 59 -8.18 -6.01 -5.74
CA GLY A 59 -8.06 -4.90 -6.68
C GLY A 59 -9.34 -4.07 -6.79
N GLU A 60 -10.49 -4.73 -6.99
CA GLU A 60 -11.79 -4.04 -7.06
C GLU A 60 -12.14 -3.27 -5.78
N ARG A 61 -11.78 -3.79 -4.61
CA ARG A 61 -11.98 -3.08 -3.33
C ARG A 61 -11.07 -1.87 -3.16
N LEU A 62 -9.89 -1.89 -3.78
CA LEU A 62 -8.88 -0.84 -3.66
C LEU A 62 -8.95 0.20 -4.80
N LYS A 63 -9.77 -0.03 -5.83
CA LYS A 63 -9.90 0.80 -7.03
C LYS A 63 -10.21 2.28 -6.77
N GLY A 64 -10.87 2.61 -5.66
CA GLY A 64 -11.19 3.98 -5.26
C GLY A 64 -10.04 4.74 -4.57
N LEU A 65 -8.92 4.06 -4.29
CA LEU A 65 -7.79 4.63 -3.57
C LEU A 65 -6.68 5.05 -4.53
N THR A 66 -6.04 6.19 -4.23
CA THR A 66 -4.85 6.62 -4.95
C THR A 66 -3.61 6.16 -4.20
N PHE A 67 -2.78 5.34 -4.84
CA PHE A 67 -1.52 4.89 -4.28
C PHE A 67 -0.37 5.72 -4.82
N ALA A 68 0.48 6.23 -3.93
CA ALA A 68 1.73 6.87 -4.33
C ALA A 68 2.77 5.85 -4.81
N ALA A 69 2.71 4.63 -4.30
CA ALA A 69 3.58 3.52 -4.68
C ALA A 69 2.94 2.18 -4.30
N ALA A 70 3.36 1.10 -4.97
CA ALA A 70 3.03 -0.27 -4.65
C ALA A 70 4.31 -1.09 -4.53
N TYR A 71 4.37 -1.98 -3.54
CA TYR A 71 5.53 -2.82 -3.27
C TYR A 71 5.07 -4.26 -3.04
N CYS A 72 5.89 -5.22 -3.46
CA CYS A 72 5.70 -6.63 -3.17
C CYS A 72 7.07 -7.31 -2.96
N SER A 73 7.06 -8.54 -2.45
CA SER A 73 8.28 -9.35 -2.44
C SER A 73 8.66 -9.82 -3.85
N ASP A 74 9.87 -10.33 -3.99
CA ASP A 74 10.40 -10.94 -5.21
C ASP A 74 9.73 -12.28 -5.59
N THR A 75 8.80 -12.78 -4.77
CA THR A 75 8.10 -14.04 -5.05
C THR A 75 7.03 -13.86 -6.12
N THR A 76 6.98 -14.77 -7.10
CA THR A 76 6.02 -14.64 -8.21
C THR A 76 4.55 -14.61 -7.76
N ARG A 77 4.19 -15.31 -6.67
CA ARG A 77 2.82 -15.26 -6.11
C ARG A 77 2.43 -13.86 -5.62
N ALA A 78 3.38 -13.09 -5.08
CA ALA A 78 3.14 -11.73 -4.62
C ALA A 78 3.06 -10.76 -5.80
N GLN A 79 3.97 -10.88 -6.77
CA GLN A 79 3.96 -10.10 -8.01
C GLN A 79 2.65 -10.31 -8.79
N GLN A 80 2.28 -11.58 -9.03
CA GLN A 80 1.04 -11.93 -9.73
C GLN A 80 -0.22 -11.44 -9.02
N THR A 81 -0.20 -11.32 -7.69
CA THR A 81 -1.33 -10.74 -6.94
C THR A 81 -1.37 -9.22 -7.11
N ALA A 82 -0.22 -8.55 -7.06
CA ALA A 82 -0.13 -7.10 -7.18
C ALA A 82 -0.48 -6.57 -8.59
N GLU A 83 -0.39 -7.42 -9.61
CA GLU A 83 -0.76 -7.08 -11.00
C GLU A 83 -2.27 -7.21 -11.30
N LYS A 84 -3.10 -7.66 -10.36
CA LYS A 84 -4.56 -7.81 -10.52
C LYS A 84 -5.33 -6.65 -9.93
#